data_AF-A0A931QFD2-F1
#
_entry.id   AF-A0A931QFD2-F1
#
_cell.length_a   1.000
_cell.length_b   1.000
_cell.length_c   1.000
_cell.angle_alpha   90.00
_cell.angle_beta   90.00
_cell.angle_gamma   90.00
#
_symmetry.space_group_name_H-M   'P 1'
#
loop_
_entity.id
_entity.type
_entity.pdbx_description
1 polymer ?
#
loop_
_entity_poly.entity_id
_entity_poly.type
_entity_poly.pdbx_seq_one_letter_code
_entity_poly.pdbx_strand_id
1 'polypeptide(L)'
;MTKTDILDAAAQVFRQKGYHGASMSDIAAAVNLQKASLYHHVSSKQEILLALLDHALEMLTERIAPIANQSIPADKKLPEMIRVY
;
A
#
# COMPACT_ATOMS: atom_id res chain seq x y z
N MET A 1 12.40 -13.94 3.97
CA MET A 1 11.31 -13.17 3.35
C MET A 1 10.70 -12.30 4.42
N THR A 2 10.72 -10.99 4.24
CA THR A 2 10.07 -10.05 5.18
C THR A 2 8.62 -9.81 4.77
N LYS A 3 7.81 -9.27 5.68
CA LYS A 3 6.42 -8.88 5.34
C LYS A 3 6.42 -7.80 4.26
N THR A 4 7.38 -6.88 4.29
CA THR A 4 7.56 -5.81 3.28
C THR A 4 7.80 -6.37 1.88
N ASP A 5 8.71 -7.34 1.73
CA ASP A 5 8.98 -7.97 0.41
C ASP A 5 7.71 -8.59 -0.21
N ILE A 6 6.86 -9.17 0.63
CA ILE A 6 5.56 -9.74 0.21
C ILE A 6 4.59 -8.65 -0.22
N LEU A 7 4.52 -7.53 0.51
CA LEU A 7 3.65 -6.41 0.18
C LEU A 7 4.06 -5.78 -1.16
N ASP A 8 5.36 -5.57 -1.40
CA ASP A 8 5.87 -5.01 -2.66
C ASP A 8 5.55 -5.89 -3.87
N ALA A 9 5.79 -7.20 -3.74
CA ALA A 9 5.45 -8.15 -4.79
C ALA A 9 3.93 -8.21 -5.02
N ALA A 10 3.12 -8.21 -3.96
CA ALA A 10 1.68 -8.19 -4.09
C ALA A 10 1.15 -6.90 -4.75
N ALA A 11 1.75 -5.75 -4.44
CA ALA A 11 1.42 -4.49 -5.09
C ALA A 11 1.68 -4.55 -6.60
N GLN A 12 2.78 -5.18 -7.03
CA GLN A 12 3.02 -5.42 -8.47
C GLN A 12 1.99 -6.36 -9.09
N VAL A 13 1.67 -7.47 -8.42
CA VAL A 13 0.66 -8.43 -8.90
C VAL A 13 -0.72 -7.75 -9.03
N PHE A 14 -1.12 -6.95 -8.04
CA PHE A 14 -2.38 -6.19 -8.11
C PHE A 14 -2.38 -5.16 -9.22
N ARG A 15 -1.24 -4.48 -9.46
CA ARG A 15 -1.11 -3.51 -10.54
C ARG A 15 -1.24 -4.15 -11.92
N GLN A 16 -0.73 -5.37 -12.09
CA GLN A 16 -0.75 -6.08 -13.37
C GLN A 16 -2.09 -6.80 -13.63
N LYS A 17 -2.68 -7.43 -12.62
CA LYS A 17 -3.86 -8.30 -12.78
C LYS A 17 -5.16 -7.70 -12.25
N GLY A 18 -5.09 -6.52 -11.62
CA GLY A 18 -6.16 -6.00 -10.79
C GLY A 18 -6.34 -6.79 -9.50
N TYR A 19 -6.98 -6.19 -8.50
CA TYR A 19 -7.22 -6.84 -7.21
C TYR A 19 -8.03 -8.13 -7.36
N HIS A 20 -9.12 -8.10 -8.11
CA HIS A 20 -9.98 -9.28 -8.29
C HIS A 20 -9.33 -10.39 -9.11
N GLY A 21 -8.51 -10.04 -10.13
CA GLY A 21 -7.80 -11.01 -10.98
C GLY A 21 -6.57 -11.65 -10.32
N ALA A 22 -6.02 -11.02 -9.26
CA ALA A 22 -4.91 -11.58 -8.51
C ALA A 22 -5.35 -12.69 -7.52
N SER A 23 -4.49 -13.67 -7.31
CA SER A 23 -4.67 -14.73 -6.30
C SER A 23 -3.49 -14.81 -5.32
N MET A 24 -3.70 -15.48 -4.19
CA MET A 24 -2.62 -15.79 -3.25
C MET A 24 -1.50 -16.64 -3.89
N SER A 25 -1.85 -17.46 -4.89
CA SER A 25 -0.86 -18.24 -5.65
C SER A 25 0.02 -17.36 -6.52
N ASP A 26 -0.55 -16.32 -7.14
CA ASP A 26 0.23 -15.35 -7.94
C ASP A 26 1.25 -14.60 -7.08
N ILE A 27 0.82 -14.17 -5.89
CA ILE A 27 1.69 -13.46 -4.95
C ILE A 27 2.80 -14.39 -4.46
N ALA A 28 2.47 -15.63 -4.09
CA ALA A 28 3.47 -16.61 -3.65
C ALA A 28 4.52 -16.89 -4.74
N ALA A 29 4.08 -17.04 -6.00
CA ALA A 29 4.97 -17.21 -7.13
C ALA A 29 5.89 -15.99 -7.33
N ALA A 30 5.37 -14.77 -7.18
CA ALA A 30 6.15 -13.53 -7.33
C ALA A 30 7.28 -13.40 -6.30
N VAL A 31 7.16 -14.05 -5.13
CA VAL A 31 8.19 -14.08 -4.08
C VAL A 31 8.92 -15.42 -3.97
N ASN A 32 8.76 -16.32 -4.96
CA ASN A 32 9.34 -17.67 -4.97
C ASN A 32 9.04 -18.50 -3.70
N LEU A 33 7.81 -18.37 -3.18
CA LEU A 33 7.32 -19.16 -2.05
C LEU A 33 6.23 -20.14 -2.48
N GLN A 34 6.09 -21.20 -1.71
CA GLN A 34 4.86 -22.00 -1.74
C GLN A 34 3.70 -21.21 -1.15
N LYS A 35 2.49 -21.44 -1.65
CA LYS A 35 1.27 -20.79 -1.15
C LYS A 35 1.07 -21.01 0.36
N ALA A 36 1.37 -22.22 0.86
CA ALA A 36 1.31 -22.53 2.29
C ALA A 36 2.30 -21.69 3.10
N SER A 37 3.54 -21.54 2.61
CA SER A 37 4.55 -20.69 3.24
C SER A 37 4.14 -19.22 3.30
N LEU A 38 3.50 -18.71 2.24
CA LEU A 38 2.97 -17.34 2.21
C LEU A 38 1.94 -17.11 3.33
N TYR A 39 1.07 -18.09 3.60
CA TYR A 39 0.06 -17.97 4.65
C TYR A 39 0.64 -17.88 6.07
N HIS A 40 1.90 -18.26 6.29
CA HIS A 40 2.57 -18.02 7.57
C HIS A 40 2.94 -16.54 7.79
N HIS A 41 3.01 -15.74 6.72
CA HIS A 41 3.35 -14.33 6.79
C HIS A 41 2.14 -13.40 6.70
N VAL A 42 1.10 -13.81 5.96
CA VAL A 42 -0.09 -13.01 5.65
C VAL A 42 -1.32 -13.91 5.58
N SER A 43 -2.44 -13.45 6.14
CA SER A 43 -3.63 -14.29 6.30
C SER A 43 -4.52 -14.30 5.07
N SER A 44 -4.51 -13.22 4.27
CA SER A 44 -5.38 -13.10 3.09
C SER A 44 -4.94 -12.03 2.10
N LYS A 45 -5.51 -12.05 0.89
CA LYS A 45 -5.34 -11.00 -0.13
C LYS A 45 -5.92 -9.66 0.34
N GLN A 46 -6.98 -9.70 1.15
CA GLN A 46 -7.60 -8.54 1.80
C GLN A 46 -6.66 -7.90 2.81
N GLU A 47 -6.02 -8.70 3.68
CA GLU A 47 -5.05 -8.17 4.66
C GLU A 47 -3.89 -7.47 3.95
N ILE A 48 -3.37 -8.07 2.87
CA ILE A 48 -2.32 -7.48 2.05
C ILE A 48 -2.77 -6.14 1.46
N LEU A 49 -3.98 -6.09 0.89
CA LEU A 49 -4.52 -4.84 0.33
C LEU A 49 -4.66 -3.76 1.41
N LEU A 50 -5.20 -4.10 2.58
CA LEU A 50 -5.34 -3.17 3.69
C LEU A 50 -3.97 -2.62 4.12
N ALA A 51 -2.97 -3.48 4.30
CA ALA A 51 -1.62 -3.05 4.66
C ALA A 51 -0.99 -2.13 3.61
N LEU A 52 -1.23 -2.38 2.31
CA LEU A 52 -0.78 -1.50 1.23
C LEU A 52 -1.49 -0.14 1.25
N LEU A 53 -2.80 -0.12 1.53
CA LEU A 53 -3.57 1.11 1.64
C LEU A 53 -3.15 1.93 2.86
N ASP A 54 -2.96 1.28 4.01
CA ASP A 54 -2.49 1.92 5.25
C ASP A 54 -1.13 2.58 5.01
N HIS A 55 -0.18 1.87 4.38
CA HIS A 55 1.13 2.43 4.07
C HIS A 55 1.04 3.64 3.11
N ALA A 56 0.20 3.55 2.07
CA ALA A 56 0.00 4.67 1.15
C ALA A 56 -0.63 5.89 1.84
N LEU A 57 -1.59 5.68 2.74
CA LEU A 57 -2.23 6.73 3.52
C LEU A 57 -1.27 7.35 4.54
N GLU A 58 -0.40 6.56 5.15
CA GLU A 58 0.64 7.04 6.05
C GLU A 58 1.62 7.96 5.31
N MET A 59 2.15 7.52 4.17
CA MET A 59 3.02 8.34 3.31
C MET A 59 2.34 9.65 2.87
N LEU A 60 1.06 9.57 2.51
CA LEU A 60 0.30 10.77 2.14
C LEU A 60 0.14 11.71 3.33
N THR A 61 -0.20 11.17 4.49
CA THR A 61 -0.39 11.93 5.73
C THR A 61 0.89 12.65 6.12
N GLU A 62 2.05 11.98 6.04
CA GLU A 62 3.36 12.57 6.30
C GLU A 62 3.67 13.76 5.38
N ARG A 63 3.24 13.70 4.12
CA ARG A 63 3.42 14.79 3.15
C ARG A 63 2.51 15.99 3.40
N ILE A 64 1.25 15.75 3.77
CA ILE A 64 0.24 16.80 3.93
C ILE A 64 0.23 17.41 5.34
N ALA A 65 0.63 16.66 6.37
CA ALA A 65 0.59 17.10 7.76
C ALA A 65 1.40 18.39 8.02
N PRO A 66 2.60 18.60 7.44
CA PRO A 66 3.31 19.86 7.55
C PRO A 66 2.49 21.05 7.04
N ILE A 67 1.77 20.89 5.93
CA ILE A 67 0.92 21.94 5.33
C ILE A 67 -0.31 22.19 6.19
N ALA A 68 -0.91 21.14 6.75
CA ALA A 68 -2.02 21.24 7.69
C ALA A 68 -1.65 22.10 8.92
N ASN A 69 -0.40 21.97 9.37
CA ASN A 69 0.12 22.68 10.54
C ASN A 69 0.64 24.10 10.24
N GLN A 70 0.66 24.55 8.99
CA GLN A 70 1.06 25.93 8.66
C GLN A 70 0.03 26.95 9.16
N SER A 71 0.51 28.12 9.60
CA SER A 71 -0.34 29.28 9.91
C SER A 71 -0.69 30.06 8.65
N ILE A 72 -1.37 29.41 7.71
CA ILE A 72 -1.97 30.02 6.52
C ILE A 72 -3.49 29.82 6.54
N PRO A 73 -4.28 30.68 5.87
CA PRO A 73 -5.73 30.50 5.74
C PRO A 73 -6.11 29.14 5.13
N ALA A 74 -7.25 28.58 5.53
CA ALA A 74 -7.68 27.23 5.11
C ALA A 74 -7.89 27.11 3.59
N ASP A 75 -8.35 28.18 2.93
CA ASP A 75 -8.49 28.27 1.47
C ASP A 75 -7.14 28.25 0.73
N LYS A 76 -6.03 28.51 1.44
CA LYS A 76 -4.66 28.38 0.93
C LYS A 76 -4.03 27.02 1.24
N LYS A 77 -4.46 26.35 2.32
CA LYS A 77 -3.97 25.00 2.66
C LYS A 77 -4.36 23.96 1.62
N LEU A 78 -5.61 23.98 1.17
CA LEU A 78 -6.14 22.95 0.27
C LEU A 78 -5.39 22.91 -1.09
N PRO A 79 -5.13 24.03 -1.77
CA PRO A 79 -4.31 24.03 -2.99
C PRO A 79 -2.88 23.53 -2.77
N GLU A 80 -2.24 23.88 -1.65
CA GLU A 80 -0.88 23.41 -1.33
C GLU A 80 -0.86 21.89 -1.04
N MET A 81 -1.88 21.36 -0.36
CA MET A 81 -2.03 19.91 -0.15
C MET A 81 -2.22 19.14 -1.46
N ILE A 82 -3.00 19.69 -2.39
CA ILE A 82 -3.21 19.06 -3.72
C ILE A 82 -1.92 19.04 -4.54
N ARG A 83 -1.02 20.04 -4.36
CA ARG A 83 0.26 20.09 -5.08
C ARG A 83 1.28 19.03 -4.64
N VAL A 84 1.16 18.53 -3.40
CA VAL A 84 2.10 17.54 -2.85
C VAL A 84 1.58 16.10 -2.88
N TYR A 85 0.30 15.92 -3.26
CA TYR A 85 -0.33 14.64 -3.57
C TYR A 85 0.23 14.07 -4.88
#